data_AF-A0A7C1STR8-F1
#
_entry.id   AF-A0A7C1STR8-F1
#
_cell.length_a   1.000
_cell.length_b   1.000
_cell.length_c   1.000
_cell.angle_alpha   90.00
_cell.angle_beta   90.00
_cell.angle_gamma   90.00
#
_symmetry.space_group_name_H-M   'P 1'
#
loop_
_entity.id
_entity.type
_entity.pdbx_description
1 polymer ?
#
loop_
_entity_poly.entity_id
_entity_poly.type
_entity_poly.pdbx_seq_one_letter_code
_entity_poly.pdbx_strand_id
1 'polypeptide(L)'
;MKDKGIHLSEDQILLSLVDGNDLSEDIKTHLLTCPACRRKKTAFVLELDRLGEKAKYFTPDLKQKPVLFFRKPRDSFPRIPIFAAGVALVLIIALALSLVLFTDSSKQMTAQLSTEKEAYLYLLDEILEEAYLPDHYLDITAASNSYFDDEFVEFVVPLGDQFNSV
;
A
#
# COMPACT_ATOMS: atom_id res chain seq x y z
N MET A 1 52.81 -23.20 1.20
CA MET A 1 52.44 -23.93 -0.03
C MET A 1 50.95 -23.68 -0.27
N LYS A 2 50.60 -23.14 -1.44
CA LYS A 2 49.26 -22.66 -1.82
C LYS A 2 48.32 -23.84 -2.11
N ASP A 3 47.13 -23.83 -1.51
CA ASP A 3 45.91 -24.12 -2.26
C ASP A 3 44.73 -23.35 -1.65
N LYS A 4 44.62 -22.09 -2.07
CA LYS A 4 43.48 -21.21 -1.81
C LYS A 4 42.41 -21.51 -2.86
N GLY A 5 41.72 -22.64 -2.71
CA GLY A 5 40.47 -22.88 -3.44
C GLY A 5 39.41 -21.96 -2.85
N ILE A 6 39.08 -20.87 -3.54
CA ILE A 6 38.08 -19.89 -3.12
C ILE A 6 36.73 -20.59 -3.05
N HIS A 7 36.28 -20.94 -1.84
CA HIS A 7 34.94 -21.46 -1.61
C HIS A 7 33.92 -20.33 -1.72
N LEU A 8 32.69 -20.67 -2.11
CA LEU A 8 31.57 -19.72 -2.13
C LEU A 8 31.27 -19.22 -0.71
N SER A 9 30.91 -17.95 -0.60
CA SER A 9 30.37 -17.39 0.64
C SER A 9 29.00 -18.00 0.95
N GLU A 10 28.57 -17.85 2.20
CA GLU A 10 27.25 -18.30 2.62
C GLU A 10 26.14 -17.61 1.83
N ASP A 11 26.25 -16.30 1.64
CA ASP A 11 25.31 -15.51 0.83
C ASP A 11 25.21 -16.02 -0.61
N GLN A 12 26.34 -16.38 -1.23
CA GLN A 12 26.35 -16.93 -2.59
C GLN A 12 25.67 -18.30 -2.66
N ILE A 13 25.82 -19.11 -1.61
CA ILE A 13 25.14 -20.41 -1.51
C ILE A 13 23.63 -20.21 -1.28
N LEU A 14 23.24 -19.24 -0.47
CA LEU A 14 21.83 -18.88 -0.24
C LEU A 14 21.18 -18.31 -1.50
N LEU A 15 21.86 -17.43 -2.23
CA LEU A 15 21.40 -16.92 -3.53
C LEU A 15 21.11 -18.08 -4.50
N SER A 16 21.97 -19.11 -4.47
CA SER A 16 21.80 -20.32 -5.29
C SER A 16 20.56 -21.16 -4.98
N LEU A 17 19.89 -20.89 -3.86
CA LEU A 17 18.66 -21.56 -3.43
C LEU A 17 17.42 -20.73 -3.75
N VAL A 18 17.50 -19.40 -3.66
CA VAL A 18 16.38 -18.49 -3.92
C VAL A 18 16.11 -18.38 -5.42
N ASP A 19 17.15 -18.14 -6.22
CA ASP A 19 17.02 -18.01 -7.66
C ASP A 19 18.14 -18.76 -8.39
N GLY A 20 17.90 -20.03 -8.69
CA GLY A 20 18.88 -20.87 -9.39
C GLY A 20 19.18 -20.42 -10.82
N ASN A 21 18.33 -19.60 -11.44
CA ASN A 21 18.48 -19.17 -12.82
C ASN A 21 19.33 -17.91 -12.96
N ASP A 22 19.25 -17.00 -11.98
CA ASP A 22 20.00 -15.73 -11.97
C ASP A 22 21.41 -15.84 -11.37
N LEU A 23 21.91 -17.07 -11.21
CA LEU A 23 23.29 -17.30 -10.79
C LEU A 23 24.27 -17.10 -11.94
N SER A 24 25.40 -16.45 -11.63
CA SER A 24 26.54 -16.42 -12.55
C SER A 24 27.06 -17.83 -12.84
N GLU A 25 27.51 -18.05 -14.07
CA GLU A 25 27.99 -19.36 -14.52
C GLU A 25 29.19 -19.87 -13.71
N ASP A 26 30.02 -18.96 -13.18
CA ASP A 26 31.14 -19.29 -12.30
C ASP A 26 30.67 -19.94 -10.99
N ILE A 27 29.57 -19.46 -10.41
CA ILE A 27 29.01 -20.02 -9.17
C ILE A 27 28.38 -21.39 -9.45
N LYS A 28 27.65 -21.54 -10.57
CA LYS A 28 27.06 -22.82 -10.98
C LYS A 28 28.13 -23.89 -11.20
N THR A 29 29.17 -23.56 -11.95
CA THR A 29 30.30 -24.47 -12.20
C THR A 29 31.06 -24.80 -10.92
N HIS A 30 31.23 -23.85 -10.01
CA HIS A 30 31.83 -24.10 -8.71
C HIS A 30 31.00 -25.07 -7.85
N LEU A 31 29.66 -24.94 -7.83
CA LEU A 31 28.79 -25.85 -7.08
C LEU A 31 28.79 -27.29 -7.66
N LEU A 32 29.00 -27.43 -8.96
CA LEU A 32 29.14 -28.74 -9.62
C LEU A 32 30.48 -29.41 -9.32
N THR A 33 31.55 -28.62 -9.23
CA THR A 33 32.92 -29.11 -9.09
C THR A 33 33.37 -29.23 -7.62
N CYS A 34 32.90 -28.37 -6.72
CA CYS A 34 33.32 -28.33 -5.33
C CYS A 34 32.39 -29.14 -4.41
N PRO A 35 32.83 -30.30 -3.88
CA PRO A 35 32.00 -31.13 -3.01
C PRO A 35 31.70 -30.47 -1.65
N ALA A 36 32.57 -29.60 -1.16
CA ALA A 36 32.38 -28.89 0.11
C ALA A 36 31.21 -27.89 0.01
N CYS A 37 31.21 -27.05 -1.03
CA CYS A 37 30.14 -26.08 -1.29
C CYS A 37 28.81 -26.80 -1.59
N ARG A 38 28.85 -27.93 -2.31
CA ARG A 38 27.67 -28.76 -2.55
C ARG A 38 27.06 -29.31 -1.25
N ARG A 39 27.89 -29.83 -0.34
CA ARG A 39 27.43 -30.32 0.98
C ARG A 39 26.80 -29.20 1.80
N LYS A 40 27.40 -28.01 1.81
CA LYS A 40 26.82 -26.83 2.48
C LYS A 40 25.46 -26.47 1.91
N LYS A 41 25.32 -26.42 0.57
CA LYS A 41 24.04 -26.18 -0.10
C LYS A 41 22.98 -27.21 0.33
N THR A 42 23.31 -28.50 0.32
CA THR A 42 22.39 -29.56 0.74
C THR A 42 21.99 -29.43 2.21
N ALA A 43 22.91 -29.03 3.09
CA ALA A 43 22.59 -28.80 4.50
C ALA A 43 21.55 -27.67 4.66
N PHE A 44 21.71 -26.55 3.95
CA PHE A 44 20.73 -25.46 3.97
C PHE A 44 19.36 -25.88 3.45
N VAL A 45 19.29 -26.64 2.35
CA VAL A 45 18.02 -27.18 1.83
C VAL A 45 17.30 -27.98 2.92
N LEU A 46 18.03 -28.86 3.61
CA LEU A 46 17.45 -29.72 4.63
C LEU A 46 16.98 -28.93 5.86
N GLU A 47 17.66 -27.85 6.20
CA GLU A 47 17.24 -26.93 7.27
C GLU A 47 15.99 -26.14 6.89
N LEU A 48 15.92 -25.63 5.66
CA LEU A 48 14.75 -24.92 5.14
C LEU A 48 13.53 -25.84 5.01
N ASP A 49 13.71 -27.10 4.60
CA ASP A 49 12.62 -28.09 4.58
C ASP A 49 12.06 -28.33 5.99
N ARG A 50 12.94 -28.47 6.99
CA ARG A 50 12.52 -28.61 8.40
C ARG A 50 11.78 -27.37 8.90
N LEU A 51 12.20 -26.18 8.49
CA LEU A 51 11.51 -24.94 8.81
C LEU A 51 10.13 -24.89 8.15
N GLY A 52 10.03 -25.28 6.87
CA GLY A 52 8.78 -25.38 6.13
C GLY A 52 7.80 -26.36 6.77
N GLU A 53 8.27 -27.54 7.20
CA GLU A 53 7.44 -28.50 7.94
C GLU A 53 6.92 -27.92 9.26
N LYS A 54 7.77 -27.21 10.02
CA LYS A 54 7.32 -26.51 11.23
C LYS A 54 6.29 -25.43 10.92
N ALA A 55 6.53 -24.63 9.87
CA ALA A 55 5.63 -23.57 9.47
C ALA A 55 4.23 -24.10 9.10
N LYS A 56 4.14 -25.28 8.47
CA LYS A 56 2.86 -25.94 8.18
C LYS A 56 2.03 -26.19 9.43
N TYR A 57 2.63 -26.58 10.57
CA TYR A 57 1.90 -26.77 11.83
C TYR A 57 1.29 -25.48 12.37
N PHE A 58 1.89 -24.33 12.07
CA PHE A 58 1.41 -23.01 12.51
C PHE A 58 0.59 -22.29 11.44
N THR A 59 0.50 -22.83 10.23
CA THR A 59 -0.28 -22.23 9.15
C THR A 59 -1.73 -22.71 9.26
N PRO A 60 -2.72 -21.82 9.36
CA PRO A 60 -4.12 -22.22 9.41
C PRO A 60 -4.51 -22.90 8.08
N ASP A 61 -5.32 -23.96 8.17
CA ASP A 61 -5.87 -24.62 6.98
C ASP A 61 -6.66 -23.63 6.12
N LEU A 62 -6.16 -23.31 4.94
CA LEU A 62 -6.86 -22.51 3.93
C LEU A 62 -8.02 -23.34 3.36
N LYS A 63 -9.15 -23.37 4.06
CA LYS A 63 -10.36 -24.11 3.64
C LYS A 63 -10.98 -23.56 2.35
N GLN A 64 -10.69 -22.31 1.98
CA GLN A 64 -11.23 -21.68 0.77
C GLN A 64 -10.17 -20.79 0.11
N LYS A 65 -9.98 -20.99 -1.20
CA LYS A 65 -9.24 -20.03 -2.03
C LYS A 65 -10.08 -18.75 -2.12
N PRO A 66 -9.49 -17.55 -2.00
CA PRO A 66 -10.23 -16.32 -2.21
C PRO A 66 -10.78 -16.33 -3.64
N VAL A 67 -12.11 -16.37 -3.75
CA VAL A 67 -12.79 -16.24 -5.03
C VAL A 67 -12.74 -14.77 -5.39
N LEU A 68 -11.85 -14.42 -6.32
CA LEU A 68 -11.88 -13.10 -6.95
C LEU A 68 -13.19 -13.03 -7.76
N PHE A 69 -14.19 -12.33 -7.21
CA PHE A 69 -15.42 -12.04 -7.93
C PHE A 69 -15.10 -11.04 -9.04
N PHE A 70 -14.57 -11.52 -10.16
CA PHE A 70 -14.60 -10.78 -11.41
C PHE A 70 -16.05 -10.74 -11.87
N ARG A 71 -16.79 -9.75 -11.36
CA ARG A 71 -18.15 -9.45 -11.79
C ARG A 71 -18.05 -9.03 -13.25
N LYS A 72 -18.36 -9.96 -14.17
CA LYS A 72 -18.53 -9.65 -15.60
C LYS A 72 -19.48 -8.45 -15.70
N PRO A 73 -19.11 -7.34 -16.35
CA PRO A 73 -20.03 -6.22 -16.52
C PRO A 73 -21.25 -6.76 -17.27
N ARG A 74 -22.40 -6.67 -16.63
CA ARG A 74 -23.67 -6.96 -17.26
C ARG A 74 -23.93 -5.76 -18.17
N ASP A 75 -23.66 -5.90 -19.46
CA ASP A 75 -24.04 -4.92 -20.48
C ASP A 75 -25.57 -4.89 -20.56
N SER A 76 -26.18 -4.22 -19.59
CA SER A 76 -27.60 -3.99 -19.53
C SER A 76 -27.82 -2.56 -19.98
N PHE A 77 -27.82 -2.32 -21.29
CA PHE A 77 -28.28 -1.05 -21.84
C PHE A 77 -29.77 -0.90 -21.48
N PRO A 78 -30.15 0.09 -20.66
CA PRO A 78 -31.55 0.29 -20.35
C PRO A 78 -32.25 0.81 -21.61
N ARG A 79 -33.21 0.04 -22.13
CA ARG A 79 -34.14 0.52 -23.15
C ARG A 79 -35.09 1.51 -22.49
N ILE A 80 -34.75 2.79 -22.53
CA ILE A 80 -35.60 3.86 -22.02
C ILE A 80 -36.77 4.02 -23.00
N PRO A 81 -38.04 3.85 -22.58
CA PRO A 81 -39.18 4.09 -23.45
C PRO A 81 -39.23 5.58 -23.82
N ILE A 82 -39.51 5.88 -25.09
CA ILE A 82 -39.43 7.24 -25.69
C ILE A 82 -40.28 8.28 -24.92
N PHE A 83 -41.33 7.85 -24.22
CA PHE A 83 -42.14 8.71 -23.35
C PHE A 83 -41.41 9.24 -22.09
N ALA A 84 -40.40 8.53 -21.59
CA ALA A 84 -39.63 8.96 -20.42
C ALA A 84 -38.64 10.09 -20.73
N ALA A 85 -38.19 10.20 -21.99
CA ALA A 85 -37.26 11.25 -22.41
C ALA A 85 -37.89 12.65 -22.37
N GLY A 86 -39.18 12.76 -22.73
CA GLY A 86 -39.91 14.04 -22.70
C GLY A 86 -40.11 14.57 -21.27
N VAL A 87 -40.47 13.69 -20.32
CA VAL A 87 -40.66 14.07 -18.91
C VAL A 87 -39.33 14.46 -18.26
N ALA A 88 -38.24 13.75 -18.57
CA ALA A 88 -36.92 14.08 -18.05
C ALA A 88 -36.46 15.48 -18.50
N LEU A 89 -36.68 15.84 -19.78
CA LEU A 89 -36.32 17.17 -20.29
C LEU A 89 -37.09 18.28 -19.54
N VAL A 90 -38.40 18.10 -19.34
CA VAL A 90 -39.24 19.08 -18.63
C VAL A 90 -38.80 19.22 -17.17
N LEU A 91 -38.46 18.11 -16.49
CA LEU A 91 -37.94 18.14 -15.13
C LEU A 91 -36.57 18.83 -15.04
N ILE A 92 -35.68 18.59 -15.99
CA ILE A 92 -34.35 19.25 -16.03
C ILE A 92 -34.53 20.75 -16.20
N ILE A 93 -35.41 21.20 -17.09
CA ILE A 93 -35.70 22.63 -17.31
C ILE A 93 -36.34 23.26 -16.06
N ALA A 94 -37.30 22.57 -15.43
CA ALA A 94 -37.93 23.03 -14.20
C ALA A 94 -36.93 23.15 -13.04
N LEU A 95 -36.03 22.17 -12.89
CA LEU A 95 -34.97 22.20 -11.88
C LEU A 95 -33.96 23.31 -12.16
N ALA A 96 -33.56 23.52 -13.41
CA ALA A 96 -32.64 24.60 -13.78
C ALA A 96 -33.23 25.98 -13.46
N LEU A 97 -34.52 26.20 -13.77
CA LEU A 97 -35.23 27.43 -13.43
C LEU A 97 -35.39 27.61 -11.91
N SER A 98 -35.69 26.53 -11.19
CA SER A 98 -35.76 26.54 -9.72
C SER A 98 -34.41 26.91 -9.11
N LEU A 99 -33.31 26.28 -9.54
CA LEU A 99 -31.97 26.57 -9.02
C LEU A 99 -31.58 28.04 -9.20
N VAL A 100 -31.83 28.63 -10.37
CA VAL A 100 -31.54 30.05 -10.62
C VAL A 100 -32.35 30.97 -9.69
N LEU A 101 -33.60 30.63 -9.39
CA LEU A 101 -34.46 31.41 -8.50
C LEU A 101 -34.10 31.24 -7.01
N PHE A 102 -33.63 30.07 -6.60
CA PHE A 102 -33.26 29.80 -5.19
C PHE A 102 -31.81 30.20 -4.84
N THR A 103 -30.92 30.40 -5.82
CA THR A 103 -29.52 30.79 -5.57
C THR A 103 -29.34 32.18 -4.94
N ASP A 104 -30.34 33.07 -5.01
CA ASP A 104 -30.27 34.34 -4.29
C ASP A 104 -30.59 34.21 -2.79
N SER A 105 -31.34 33.17 -2.39
CA SER A 105 -31.61 32.87 -0.98
C SER A 105 -30.48 32.11 -0.30
N SER A 106 -29.72 31.28 -1.03
CA SER A 106 -28.64 30.46 -0.46
C SER A 106 -27.40 31.26 -0.06
N LYS A 107 -27.14 32.42 -0.69
CA LYS A 107 -25.99 33.28 -0.35
C LYS A 107 -26.04 33.78 1.10
N GLN A 108 -27.25 33.94 1.66
CA GLN A 108 -27.44 34.39 3.04
C GLN A 108 -27.18 33.26 4.06
N MET A 109 -27.50 32.02 3.70
CA MET A 109 -27.29 30.84 4.56
C MET A 109 -25.83 30.38 4.56
N THR A 110 -25.13 30.50 3.43
CA THR A 110 -23.68 30.18 3.36
C THR A 110 -22.81 31.14 4.17
N ALA A 111 -23.24 32.40 4.33
CA ALA A 111 -22.52 33.39 5.13
C ALA A 111 -22.61 33.14 6.64
N GLN A 112 -23.71 32.55 7.12
CA GLN A 112 -23.84 32.12 8.53
C GLN A 112 -23.04 30.83 8.81
N LEU A 113 -22.97 29.93 7.84
CA LEU A 113 -22.26 28.65 7.99
C LEU A 113 -20.74 28.82 7.95
N SER A 114 -20.22 29.85 7.27
CA SER A 114 -18.80 30.20 7.31
C SER A 114 -18.37 30.74 8.66
N THR A 115 -19.18 31.60 9.31
CA THR A 115 -18.83 32.16 10.62
C THR A 115 -18.85 31.12 11.74
N GLU A 116 -19.76 30.13 11.66
CA GLU A 116 -19.80 29.03 12.62
C GLU A 116 -18.59 28.10 12.47
N LYS A 117 -18.19 27.80 11.23
CA LYS A 117 -16.99 26.98 10.95
C LYS A 117 -15.71 27.65 11.47
N GLU A 118 -15.58 28.96 11.35
CA GLU A 118 -14.43 29.70 11.90
C GLU A 118 -14.37 29.63 13.44
N ALA A 119 -15.52 29.66 14.12
CA ALA A 119 -15.58 29.49 15.57
C ALA A 119 -15.14 28.08 16.04
N TYR A 120 -15.51 27.03 15.29
CA TYR A 120 -15.05 25.67 15.60
C TYR A 120 -13.53 25.49 15.41
N LEU A 121 -12.93 26.17 14.43
CA LEU A 121 -11.48 26.10 14.21
C LEU A 121 -10.68 26.73 15.35
N TYR A 122 -11.18 27.82 15.95
CA TYR A 122 -10.56 28.40 17.15
C TYR A 122 -10.61 27.47 18.37
N LEU A 123 -11.73 26.75 18.57
CA LEU A 123 -11.84 25.77 19.67
C LEU A 123 -10.93 24.55 19.46
N LEU A 124 -10.69 24.16 18.21
CA LEU A 124 -9.79 23.05 17.87
C LEU A 124 -8.32 23.40 18.14
N ASP A 125 -7.92 24.65 17.90
CA ASP A 125 -6.56 25.14 18.18
C ASP A 125 -6.27 25.11 19.69
N GLU A 126 -7.20 25.58 20.52
CA GLU A 126 -7.09 25.56 21.98
C GLU A 126 -7.03 24.13 22.56
N ILE A 127 -7.82 23.20 21.99
CA ILE A 127 -7.76 21.78 22.40
C ILE A 127 -6.44 21.13 21.96
N LEU A 128 -5.88 21.50 20.80
CA LEU A 128 -4.60 20.94 20.34
C LEU A 128 -3.42 21.47 21.16
N GLU A 129 -3.47 22.73 21.59
CA GLU A 129 -2.41 23.33 22.41
C GLU A 129 -2.37 22.72 23.83
N GLU A 130 -3.54 22.32 24.35
CA GLU A 130 -3.68 21.75 25.69
C GLU A 130 -3.70 20.20 25.72
N ALA A 131 -3.77 19.54 24.56
CA ALA A 131 -3.64 18.09 24.42
C ALA A 131 -2.18 17.65 24.60
N TYR A 132 -1.70 17.72 25.83
CA TYR A 132 -0.51 16.99 26.26
C TYR A 132 -0.79 15.50 26.04
N LEU A 133 -0.06 14.88 25.10
CA LEU A 133 -0.12 13.44 24.87
C LEU A 133 0.09 12.73 26.22
N PRO A 134 -0.77 11.76 26.60
CA PRO A 134 -0.60 11.03 27.85
C PRO A 134 0.81 10.44 27.94
N ASP A 135 1.47 10.52 29.12
CA ASP A 135 2.91 10.26 29.30
C ASP A 135 3.42 8.95 28.65
N HIS A 136 2.60 7.91 28.58
CA HIS A 136 2.95 6.63 27.98
C HIS A 136 3.10 6.67 26.44
N TYR A 137 2.58 7.70 25.77
CA TYR A 137 2.86 7.95 24.35
C TYR A 137 4.15 8.76 24.14
N LEU A 138 4.58 9.55 25.13
CA LEU A 138 5.84 10.30 25.06
C LEU A 138 7.07 9.37 25.05
N ASP A 139 7.00 8.23 25.75
CA ASP A 139 8.05 7.20 25.69
C ASP A 139 8.18 6.55 24.31
N ILE A 140 7.09 6.49 23.55
CA ILE A 140 7.07 5.93 22.18
C ILE A 140 7.63 6.96 21.20
N THR A 141 7.31 8.25 21.36
CA THR A 141 7.78 9.31 20.47
C THR A 141 9.25 9.68 20.72
N ALA A 142 9.70 9.64 21.97
CA ALA A 142 11.11 9.86 22.32
C ALA A 142 12.04 8.81 21.67
N ALA A 143 11.54 7.60 21.41
CA ALA A 143 12.27 6.55 20.70
C ALA A 143 12.16 6.65 19.16
N SER A 144 11.18 7.39 18.62
CA SER A 144 10.90 7.43 17.18
C SER A 144 11.59 8.56 16.42
N ASN A 145 12.15 9.56 17.11
CA ASN A 145 12.64 10.81 16.51
C ASN A 145 13.92 10.67 15.66
N SER A 146 14.46 9.47 15.47
CA SER A 146 15.65 9.25 14.63
C SER A 146 15.42 8.32 13.44
N TYR A 147 14.22 7.74 13.27
CA TYR A 147 13.96 6.73 12.22
C TYR A 147 12.98 7.19 11.15
N PHE A 148 12.22 8.25 11.41
CA PHE A 148 11.28 8.84 10.48
C PHE A 148 11.84 10.17 9.97
N ASP A 149 12.94 10.11 9.23
CA ASP A 149 13.51 11.28 8.55
C ASP A 149 12.78 11.58 7.23
N ASP A 150 13.10 12.72 6.64
CA ASP A 150 12.49 13.17 5.38
C ASP A 150 12.71 12.15 4.24
N GLU A 151 13.80 11.37 4.30
CA GLU A 151 14.11 10.27 3.37
C GLU A 151 13.12 9.11 3.51
N PHE A 152 12.78 8.70 4.74
CA PHE A 152 11.73 7.71 4.98
C PHE A 152 10.37 8.19 4.49
N VAL A 153 10.03 9.47 4.71
CA VAL A 153 8.75 10.03 4.26
C VAL A 153 8.66 10.04 2.73
N GLU A 154 9.74 10.39 2.03
CA GLU A 154 9.83 10.35 0.57
C GLU A 154 9.76 8.90 0.02
N PHE A 155 10.30 7.93 0.76
CA PHE A 155 10.18 6.51 0.41
C PHE A 155 8.75 5.98 0.53
N VAL A 156 8.02 6.33 1.60
CA VAL A 156 6.65 5.85 1.84
C VAL A 156 5.63 6.60 0.98
N VAL A 157 5.83 7.89 0.77
CA VAL A 157 5.01 8.73 -0.09
C VAL A 157 5.90 9.31 -1.18
N PRO A 158 6.19 8.56 -2.25
CA PRO A 158 6.92 9.10 -3.37
C PRO A 158 6.07 10.18 -4.03
N LEU A 159 6.31 11.42 -3.65
CA LEU A 159 5.84 12.60 -4.37
C LEU A 159 6.67 12.68 -5.63
N GLY A 160 6.36 11.81 -6.60
CA GLY A 160 7.00 11.86 -7.91
C GLY A 160 6.90 13.27 -8.48
N ASP A 161 8.00 13.76 -9.04
CA ASP A 161 8.17 15.01 -9.80
C ASP A 161 7.18 15.09 -10.99
N GLN A 162 5.89 15.20 -10.70
CA GLN A 162 4.82 15.37 -11.69
C GLN A 162 4.25 16.79 -11.67
N PHE A 163 4.93 17.73 -11.00
CA PHE A 163 4.56 19.15 -10.99
C PHE A 163 5.69 20.09 -11.42
N ASN A 164 6.49 19.70 -12.41
CA ASN A 164 7.34 20.64 -13.18
C ASN A 164 7.23 20.34 -14.67
N SER A 165 6.03 20.56 -15.23
CA SER A 165 5.84 20.73 -16.68
C SER A 165 4.64 21.63 -16.97
N VAL A 166 4.71 22.90 -16.54
CA VAL A 166 4.09 24.04 -17.24
C VAL A 166 5.01 25.26 -17.13
#